data_AF-A0A523RVP4-F1
#
_entry.id   AF-A0A523RVP4-F1
#
_cell.length_a   1.000
_cell.length_b   1.000
_cell.length_c   1.000
_cell.angle_alpha   90.00
_cell.angle_beta   90.00
_cell.angle_gamma   90.00
#
_symmetry.space_group_name_H-M   'P 1'
#
loop_
_entity.id
_entity.type
_entity.pdbx_description
1 polymer ?
#
loop_
_entity_poly.entity_id
_entity_poly.type
_entity_poly.pdbx_seq_one_letter_code
_entity_poly.pdbx_strand_id
1 'polypeptide(L)'
;MPKAIYSIWWDNRLGPMVGRSFPEEETLTGEEALIVFMGHGVNQETEIGYSKLQKGLVISYMRPPNCIAVLLNDGENTTTVERNLLRLAPYIDFNSSSWDTELQKAYQTLHDLLNETSGDELLNNPEVQKLVSDMAAERVKAFTPKHVLRATVRYPEAQDYFGSDDAEVTRMLRDLEDEEVLESRTFGRRIECRQCGDSDLTIELLCPKCESGEIHKVFTLFCPKCSNQFHAVMADDIAEVTCLSCKEPVKVGDLPVLDVEPLCNQCGTASNDPKIVFRCATCSKHLRGADLLAGTGLAYYPKE
;
A
#
# COMPACT_ATOMS: atom_id res chain seq x y z
N MET A 1 1.92 22.06 -16.75
CA MET A 1 2.01 22.89 -15.52
C MET A 1 0.59 23.22 -15.08
N PRO A 2 0.23 23.15 -13.79
CA PRO A 2 -1.12 23.46 -13.34
C PRO A 2 -1.51 24.90 -13.72
N LYS A 3 -2.80 25.15 -13.92
CA LYS A 3 -3.33 26.49 -14.20
C LYS A 3 -3.47 27.31 -12.93
N ALA A 4 -3.97 26.70 -11.86
CA ALA A 4 -4.26 27.38 -10.60
C ALA A 4 -4.33 26.39 -9.43
N ILE A 5 -4.20 26.91 -8.22
CA ILE A 5 -4.51 26.24 -6.97
C ILE A 5 -5.54 27.06 -6.19
N TYR A 6 -6.45 26.38 -5.50
CA TYR A 6 -7.55 26.99 -4.75
C TYR A 6 -7.55 26.46 -3.32
N SER A 7 -7.90 27.30 -2.36
CA SER A 7 -8.39 26.87 -1.06
C SER A 7 -9.92 26.93 -1.06
N ILE A 8 -10.54 25.93 -0.46
CA ILE A 8 -11.99 25.82 -0.31
C ILE A 8 -12.23 25.34 1.12
N TRP A 9 -13.21 25.89 1.83
CA TRP A 9 -13.57 25.41 3.17
C TRP A 9 -15.06 25.16 3.27
N TRP A 10 -15.43 24.24 4.16
CA TRP A 10 -16.81 23.90 4.42
C TRP A 10 -17.34 24.68 5.64
N ASP A 11 -18.41 25.46 5.44
CA ASP A 11 -19.18 26.05 6.53
C ASP A 11 -20.47 25.23 6.77
N ASN A 12 -20.69 24.80 8.01
CA ASN A 12 -21.82 23.95 8.35
C ASN A 12 -23.20 24.61 8.20
N ARG A 13 -23.26 25.93 8.02
CA ARG A 13 -24.50 26.70 7.82
C ARG A 13 -24.67 27.18 6.39
N LEU A 14 -23.57 27.45 5.68
CA LEU A 14 -23.57 28.07 4.35
C LEU A 14 -23.13 27.12 3.22
N GLY A 15 -22.58 25.94 3.56
CA GLY A 15 -22.03 24.99 2.59
C GLY A 15 -20.58 25.31 2.20
N PRO A 16 -20.11 24.85 1.03
CA PRO A 16 -18.74 25.09 0.59
C PRO A 16 -18.56 26.56 0.24
N MET A 17 -17.59 27.19 0.88
CA MET A 17 -17.17 28.56 0.62
C MET A 17 -15.92 28.54 -0.23
N VAL A 18 -15.95 29.29 -1.32
CA VAL A 18 -14.75 29.53 -2.15
C VAL A 18 -13.79 30.34 -1.30
N GLY A 19 -12.60 29.79 -1.09
CA GLY A 19 -11.54 30.48 -0.39
C GLY A 19 -10.73 31.37 -1.32
N ARG A 20 -9.41 31.22 -1.26
CA ARG A 20 -8.46 31.98 -2.07
C ARG A 20 -8.00 31.17 -3.26
N SER A 21 -7.39 31.84 -4.21
CA SER A 21 -6.82 31.21 -5.40
C SER A 21 -5.45 31.79 -5.71
N PHE A 22 -4.62 30.98 -6.36
CA PHE A 22 -3.37 31.44 -6.93
C PHE A 22 -3.17 30.79 -8.31
N PRO A 23 -2.91 31.56 -9.38
CA PRO A 23 -2.87 33.02 -9.40
C PRO A 23 -4.27 33.66 -9.17
N GLU A 24 -4.33 34.89 -8.66
CA GLU A 24 -5.57 35.51 -8.13
C GLU A 24 -6.67 35.70 -9.20
N GLU A 25 -6.29 35.76 -10.47
CA GLU A 25 -7.23 35.94 -11.59
C GLU A 25 -8.08 34.69 -11.85
N GLU A 26 -7.60 33.52 -11.44
CA GLU A 26 -8.31 32.26 -11.57
C GLU A 26 -9.19 32.05 -10.33
N THR A 27 -10.51 32.20 -10.44
CA THR A 27 -11.44 32.05 -9.30
C THR A 27 -12.40 30.88 -9.52
N LEU A 28 -12.89 30.28 -8.44
CA LEU A 28 -13.97 29.29 -8.47
C LEU A 28 -15.32 29.96 -8.18
N THR A 29 -16.39 29.50 -8.82
CA THR A 29 -17.75 29.81 -8.38
C THR A 29 -18.13 28.90 -7.20
N GLY A 30 -19.18 29.28 -6.45
CA GLY A 30 -19.70 28.43 -5.38
C GLY A 30 -20.18 27.05 -5.88
N GLU A 31 -20.73 27.00 -7.08
CA GLU A 31 -21.13 25.73 -7.73
C GLU A 31 -19.92 24.87 -8.08
N GLU A 32 -18.85 25.47 -8.61
CA GLU A 32 -17.61 24.75 -8.91
C GLU A 32 -16.94 24.23 -7.63
N ALA A 33 -16.93 25.02 -6.56
CA ALA A 33 -16.42 24.59 -5.26
C ALA A 33 -17.22 23.41 -4.68
N LEU A 34 -18.54 23.41 -4.85
CA LEU A 34 -19.39 22.27 -4.45
C LEU A 34 -19.05 21.01 -5.24
N ILE A 35 -18.87 21.12 -6.57
CA ILE A 35 -18.47 19.99 -7.42
C ILE A 35 -17.14 19.41 -6.92
N VAL A 36 -16.16 20.26 -6.62
CA VAL A 36 -14.86 19.83 -6.09
C VAL A 36 -15.00 19.07 -4.76
N PHE A 37 -15.80 19.59 -3.82
CA PHE A 37 -16.09 18.91 -2.55
C PHE A 37 -16.77 17.55 -2.74
N MET A 38 -17.74 17.47 -3.66
CA MET A 38 -18.43 16.22 -3.98
C MET A 38 -17.50 15.18 -4.64
N GLY A 39 -16.38 15.62 -5.24
CA GLY A 39 -15.33 14.75 -5.75
C GLY A 39 -14.67 13.86 -4.67
N HIS A 40 -14.86 14.18 -3.39
CA HIS A 40 -14.37 13.40 -2.24
C HIS A 40 -15.40 12.41 -1.67
N GLY A 41 -16.49 12.17 -2.40
CA GLY A 41 -17.60 11.33 -1.97
C GLY A 41 -18.62 12.06 -1.11
N VAL A 42 -19.81 11.47 -0.97
CA VAL A 42 -20.97 12.08 -0.28
C VAL A 42 -20.67 12.41 1.19
N ASN A 43 -19.80 11.63 1.83
CA ASN A 43 -19.37 11.82 3.22
C ASN A 43 -17.98 12.47 3.34
N GLN A 44 -17.34 12.90 2.24
CA GLN A 44 -15.99 13.48 2.24
C GLN A 44 -14.91 12.56 2.84
N GLU A 45 -15.07 11.24 2.68
CA GLU A 45 -14.21 10.22 3.28
C GLU A 45 -12.92 9.98 2.47
N THR A 46 -12.85 10.39 1.20
CA THR A 46 -11.65 10.19 0.38
C THR A 46 -10.73 11.40 0.45
N GLU A 47 -9.44 11.19 0.72
CA GLU A 47 -8.46 12.27 0.81
C GLU A 47 -8.21 12.95 -0.54
N ILE A 48 -8.28 12.20 -1.64
CA ILE A 48 -8.14 12.71 -3.01
C ILE A 48 -9.48 12.70 -3.72
N GLY A 49 -9.73 13.78 -4.48
CA GLY A 49 -10.94 13.99 -5.26
C GLY A 49 -10.61 14.38 -6.70
N TYR A 50 -11.47 13.94 -7.62
CA TYR A 50 -11.36 14.22 -9.05
C TYR A 50 -12.64 14.87 -9.55
N SER A 51 -12.51 16.07 -10.12
CA SER A 51 -13.66 16.87 -10.53
C SER A 51 -13.45 17.50 -11.89
N LYS A 52 -14.43 17.35 -12.79
CA LYS A 52 -14.39 17.97 -14.11
C LYS A 52 -15.21 19.27 -14.10
N LEU A 53 -14.53 20.40 -14.20
CA LEU A 53 -15.13 21.72 -14.36
C LEU A 53 -15.17 22.11 -15.85
N GLN A 54 -15.89 23.18 -16.18
CA GLN A 54 -15.91 23.69 -17.56
C GLN A 54 -14.52 24.17 -18.01
N LYS A 55 -13.72 24.69 -17.07
CA LYS A 55 -12.37 25.23 -17.32
C LYS A 55 -11.24 24.19 -17.30
N GLY A 56 -11.53 22.95 -16.92
CA GLY A 56 -10.56 21.86 -16.91
C GLY A 56 -10.81 20.80 -15.84
N LEU A 57 -9.90 19.83 -15.78
CA LEU A 57 -9.88 18.82 -14.72
C LEU A 57 -9.25 19.41 -13.45
N VAL A 58 -9.84 19.09 -12.31
CA VAL A 58 -9.36 19.48 -10.98
C VAL A 58 -9.03 18.22 -10.19
N ILE A 59 -7.85 18.23 -9.57
CA ILE A 59 -7.45 17.25 -8.55
C ILE A 59 -7.43 17.97 -7.22
N SER A 60 -8.11 17.43 -6.23
CA SER A 60 -8.23 18.04 -4.91
C SER A 60 -7.75 17.13 -3.80
N TYR A 61 -7.24 17.74 -2.73
CA TYR A 61 -6.85 17.10 -1.49
C TYR A 61 -7.70 17.65 -0.34
N MET A 62 -8.35 16.76 0.40
CA MET A 62 -9.26 17.08 1.49
C MET A 62 -8.59 16.87 2.84
N ARG A 63 -8.66 17.88 3.69
CA ARG A 63 -8.38 17.80 5.13
C ARG A 63 -9.52 18.48 5.87
N PRO A 64 -10.60 17.74 6.21
CA PRO A 64 -11.84 18.34 6.68
C PRO A 64 -11.61 19.32 7.84
N PRO A 65 -12.23 20.51 7.82
CA PRO A 65 -13.25 20.98 6.85
C PRO A 65 -12.68 21.68 5.59
N ASN A 66 -11.36 21.66 5.40
CA ASN A 66 -10.67 22.43 4.36
C ASN A 66 -10.20 21.54 3.21
N CYS A 67 -10.13 22.12 2.02
CA CYS A 67 -9.76 21.44 0.81
C CYS A 67 -8.84 22.33 0.00
N ILE A 68 -7.86 21.73 -0.67
CA ILE A 68 -7.04 22.40 -1.68
C ILE A 68 -7.29 21.73 -3.01
N ALA A 69 -7.46 22.52 -4.06
CA ALA A 69 -7.83 22.03 -5.37
C ALA A 69 -6.91 22.62 -6.43
N VAL A 70 -6.39 21.77 -7.31
CA VAL A 70 -5.44 22.14 -8.37
C VAL A 70 -6.14 22.00 -9.72
N LEU A 71 -6.29 23.10 -10.45
CA LEU A 71 -6.78 23.10 -11.82
C LEU A 71 -5.66 22.73 -12.78
N LEU A 72 -5.90 21.75 -13.63
CA LEU A 72 -4.92 21.26 -14.58
C LEU A 72 -4.99 21.97 -15.94
N ASN A 73 -3.86 21.97 -16.63
CA ASN A 73 -3.79 22.24 -18.07
C ASN A 73 -4.18 21.02 -18.90
N ASP A 74 -4.59 21.26 -20.14
CA ASP A 74 -4.94 20.18 -21.07
C ASP A 74 -3.71 19.32 -21.35
N GLY A 75 -3.84 18.00 -21.15
CA GLY A 75 -2.76 17.02 -21.38
C GLY A 75 -1.81 16.81 -20.19
N GLU A 76 -2.04 17.41 -19.03
CA GLU A 76 -1.25 17.11 -17.83
C GLU A 76 -1.45 15.68 -17.33
N ASN A 77 -0.37 15.05 -16.85
CA ASN A 77 -0.41 13.73 -16.26
C ASN A 77 -1.01 13.82 -14.85
N THR A 78 -2.24 13.34 -14.72
CA THR A 78 -3.02 13.37 -13.47
C THR A 78 -2.33 12.62 -12.33
N THR A 79 -1.73 11.46 -12.61
CA THR A 79 -1.05 10.63 -11.61
C THR A 79 0.18 11.34 -11.03
N THR A 80 0.93 12.05 -11.88
CA THR A 80 2.09 12.84 -11.43
C THR A 80 1.66 14.00 -10.54
N VAL A 81 0.58 14.70 -10.91
CA VAL A 81 0.05 15.82 -10.11
C VAL A 81 -0.54 15.33 -8.80
N GLU A 82 -1.31 14.24 -8.79
CA GLU A 82 -1.83 13.61 -7.56
C GLU A 82 -0.69 13.27 -6.60
N ARG A 83 0.33 12.52 -7.06
CA ARG A 83 1.46 12.13 -6.22
C ARG A 83 2.18 13.34 -5.62
N ASN A 84 2.42 14.38 -6.41
CA ASN A 84 3.13 15.56 -5.92
C ASN A 84 2.25 16.44 -5.03
N LEU A 85 0.94 16.46 -5.25
CA LEU A 85 -0.02 17.10 -4.33
C LEU A 85 -0.04 16.40 -2.97
N LEU A 86 -0.01 15.05 -2.94
CA LEU A 86 0.11 14.27 -1.71
C LEU A 86 1.42 14.55 -0.95
N ARG A 87 2.54 14.73 -1.68
CA ARG A 87 3.83 15.11 -1.07
C ARG A 87 3.81 16.52 -0.50
N LEU A 88 3.05 17.42 -1.12
CA LEU A 88 2.95 18.82 -0.72
C LEU A 88 2.03 19.01 0.51
N ALA A 89 0.93 18.27 0.58
CA ALA A 89 -0.13 18.46 1.57
C ALA A 89 0.34 18.56 3.04
N PRO A 90 1.32 17.76 3.53
CA PRO A 90 1.84 17.88 4.90
C PRO A 90 2.50 19.23 5.21
N TYR A 91 2.95 19.96 4.20
CA TYR A 91 3.66 21.24 4.34
C TYR A 91 2.75 22.46 4.24
N ILE A 92 1.47 22.26 3.96
CA ILE A 92 0.49 23.34 3.89
C ILE A 92 -0.19 23.49 5.24
N ASP A 93 -0.21 24.71 5.77
CA ASP A 93 -0.99 25.01 6.96
C ASP A 93 -2.46 25.26 6.60
N PHE A 94 -3.26 24.20 6.67
CA PHE A 94 -4.71 24.26 6.42
C PHE A 94 -5.49 25.11 7.44
N ASN A 95 -4.86 25.60 8.51
CA ASN A 95 -5.50 26.50 9.49
C ASN A 95 -4.94 27.92 9.43
N SER A 96 -4.11 28.23 8.43
CA SER A 96 -3.48 29.54 8.29
C SER A 96 -4.52 30.64 8.08
N SER A 97 -4.30 31.79 8.73
CA SER A 97 -5.05 33.01 8.47
C SER A 97 -4.56 33.76 7.22
N SER A 98 -3.42 33.34 6.65
CA SER A 98 -2.72 34.00 5.54
C SER A 98 -2.70 33.13 4.28
N TRP A 99 -3.89 32.72 3.84
CA TRP A 99 -4.08 31.78 2.73
C TRP A 99 -3.45 32.22 1.40
N ASP A 100 -3.33 33.52 1.14
CA ASP A 100 -2.71 34.02 -0.09
C ASP A 100 -1.22 33.62 -0.17
N THR A 101 -0.50 33.76 0.96
CA THR A 101 0.91 33.35 1.06
C THR A 101 1.06 31.83 1.03
N GLU A 102 0.17 31.10 1.72
CA GLU A 102 0.20 29.63 1.73
C GLU A 102 -0.06 29.04 0.33
N LEU A 103 -1.06 29.55 -0.39
CA LEU A 103 -1.37 29.08 -1.74
C LEU A 103 -0.26 29.43 -2.74
N GLN A 104 0.33 30.63 -2.65
CA GLN A 104 1.46 31.00 -3.48
C GLN A 104 2.66 30.06 -3.25
N LYS A 105 3.01 29.79 -2.00
CA LYS A 105 4.10 28.87 -1.64
C LYS A 105 3.79 27.44 -2.09
N ALA A 106 2.56 26.98 -1.87
CA ALA A 106 2.09 25.66 -2.29
C ALA A 106 2.16 25.52 -3.82
N TYR A 107 1.70 26.52 -4.55
CA TYR A 107 1.75 26.55 -6.01
C TYR A 107 3.19 26.49 -6.54
N GLN A 108 4.09 27.29 -5.98
CA GLN A 108 5.52 27.29 -6.36
C GLN A 108 6.18 25.95 -6.04
N THR A 109 5.92 25.40 -4.85
CA THR A 109 6.49 24.10 -4.46
C THR A 109 5.96 22.97 -5.34
N LEU A 110 4.66 22.99 -5.67
CA LEU A 110 4.07 22.03 -6.61
C LEU A 110 4.69 22.17 -8.00
N HIS A 111 4.91 23.41 -8.45
CA HIS A 111 5.57 23.71 -9.71
C HIS A 111 6.97 23.13 -9.75
N ASP A 112 7.77 23.35 -8.71
CA ASP A 112 9.12 22.82 -8.58
C ASP A 112 9.12 21.28 -8.58
N LEU A 113 8.24 20.65 -7.78
CA LEU A 113 8.09 19.20 -7.74
C LEU A 113 7.68 18.59 -9.09
N LEU A 114 6.85 19.29 -9.86
CA LEU A 114 6.44 18.85 -11.19
C LEU A 114 7.55 18.98 -12.23
N ASN A 115 8.41 20.00 -12.08
CA ASN A 115 9.60 20.14 -12.92
C ASN A 115 10.68 19.10 -12.55
N GLU A 116 10.92 18.88 -11.24
CA GLU A 116 11.90 17.92 -10.72
C GLU A 116 11.55 16.45 -11.04
N THR A 117 10.29 16.16 -11.33
CA THR A 117 9.84 14.78 -11.62
C THR A 117 9.59 14.54 -13.11
N SER A 118 10.36 15.19 -13.99
CA SER A 118 10.43 14.77 -15.39
C SER A 118 11.18 13.43 -15.52
N GLY A 119 10.76 12.56 -16.44
CA GLY A 119 11.41 11.27 -16.67
C GLY A 119 12.92 11.39 -16.97
N ASP A 120 13.34 12.53 -17.52
CA ASP A 120 14.73 12.86 -17.81
C ASP A 120 15.55 13.10 -16.55
N GLU A 121 15.00 13.74 -15.50
CA GLU A 121 15.71 13.94 -14.24
C GLU A 121 15.91 12.63 -13.46
N LEU A 122 14.93 11.73 -13.49
CA LEU A 122 15.07 10.38 -12.94
C LEU A 122 16.18 9.59 -13.66
N LEU A 123 16.26 9.71 -14.99
CA LEU A 123 17.33 9.09 -15.78
C LEU A 123 18.68 9.80 -15.63
N ASN A 124 18.72 11.03 -15.12
CA ASN A 124 19.95 11.76 -14.79
C ASN A 124 20.46 11.45 -13.37
N ASN A 125 19.66 10.80 -12.53
CA ASN A 125 20.11 10.34 -11.21
C ASN A 125 21.21 9.26 -11.37
N PRO A 126 22.42 9.46 -10.82
CA PRO A 126 23.53 8.49 -10.97
C PRO A 126 23.20 7.08 -10.46
N GLU A 127 22.38 6.96 -9.41
CA GLU A 127 21.97 5.67 -8.84
C GLU A 127 21.02 4.93 -9.78
N VAL A 128 20.09 5.67 -10.40
CA VAL A 128 19.17 5.13 -11.41
C VAL A 128 19.92 4.74 -12.68
N GLN A 129 20.87 5.56 -13.15
CA GLN A 129 21.72 5.20 -14.29
C GLN A 129 22.54 3.95 -14.03
N LYS A 130 23.14 3.84 -12.85
CA LYS A 130 23.86 2.65 -12.42
C LYS A 130 22.94 1.44 -12.42
N LEU A 131 21.74 1.58 -11.85
CA LEU A 131 20.75 0.51 -11.82
C LEU A 131 20.35 0.06 -13.22
N VAL A 132 19.97 0.98 -14.10
CA VAL A 132 19.57 0.68 -15.48
C VAL A 132 20.71 0.00 -16.23
N SER A 133 21.95 0.46 -16.04
CA SER A 133 23.16 -0.17 -16.58
C SER A 133 23.39 -1.58 -16.03
N ASP A 134 23.20 -1.78 -14.72
CA ASP A 134 23.31 -3.09 -14.07
C ASP A 134 22.23 -4.07 -14.57
N MET A 135 21.01 -3.59 -14.82
CA MET A 135 19.94 -4.40 -15.41
C MET A 135 20.20 -4.72 -16.89
N ALA A 136 20.64 -3.73 -17.68
CA ALA A 136 20.97 -3.92 -19.10
C ALA A 136 22.16 -4.88 -19.29
N ALA A 137 23.10 -4.89 -18.34
CA ALA A 137 24.23 -5.82 -18.32
C ALA A 137 23.91 -7.16 -17.63
N GLU A 138 22.65 -7.44 -17.31
CA GLU A 138 22.17 -8.66 -16.62
C GLU A 138 22.81 -8.92 -15.23
N ARG A 139 23.46 -7.91 -14.63
CA ARG A 139 23.96 -8.01 -13.24
C ARG A 139 22.82 -8.04 -12.23
N VAL A 140 21.71 -7.37 -12.54
CA VAL A 140 20.46 -7.40 -11.78
C VAL A 140 19.35 -7.88 -12.70
N LYS A 141 18.92 -9.13 -12.55
CA LYS A 141 17.89 -9.72 -13.42
C LYS A 141 16.48 -9.20 -13.11
N ALA A 142 16.14 -9.08 -11.83
CA ALA A 142 14.86 -8.61 -11.36
C ALA A 142 14.93 -8.20 -9.89
N PHE A 143 14.06 -7.27 -9.50
CA PHE A 143 13.74 -7.03 -8.10
C PHE A 143 12.59 -7.92 -7.69
N THR A 144 12.86 -8.85 -6.77
CA THR A 144 11.84 -9.76 -6.25
C THR A 144 11.46 -9.32 -4.84
N PRO A 145 10.16 -9.12 -4.54
CA PRO A 145 9.74 -8.81 -3.18
C PRO A 145 10.00 -10.01 -2.26
N LYS A 146 10.31 -9.73 -1.00
CA LYS A 146 10.34 -10.73 0.06
C LYS A 146 9.14 -10.53 0.98
N HIS A 147 8.23 -11.50 0.99
CA HIS A 147 7.09 -11.51 1.91
C HIS A 147 7.53 -12.11 3.25
N VAL A 148 7.75 -11.25 4.23
CA VAL A 148 8.28 -11.61 5.54
C VAL A 148 7.14 -11.73 6.56
N LEU A 149 7.08 -12.87 7.24
CA LEU A 149 6.30 -13.03 8.45
C LEU A 149 7.15 -12.62 9.64
N ARG A 150 6.69 -11.58 10.34
CA ARG A 150 7.35 -11.06 11.53
C ARG A 150 6.83 -11.75 12.78
N ALA A 151 7.75 -12.19 13.63
CA ALA A 151 7.39 -12.74 14.93
C ALA A 151 7.15 -11.59 15.92
N THR A 152 5.89 -11.26 16.18
CA THR A 152 5.52 -10.25 17.18
C THR A 152 5.04 -10.92 18.46
N VAL A 153 5.61 -10.55 19.60
CA VAL A 153 5.13 -10.97 20.92
C VAL A 153 4.03 -10.02 21.35
N ARG A 154 2.90 -10.57 21.81
CA ARG A 154 1.74 -9.79 22.28
C ARG A 154 1.25 -10.36 23.60
N TYR A 155 0.74 -9.47 24.45
CA TYR A 155 0.09 -9.81 25.71
C TYR A 155 -1.32 -9.21 25.73
N PRO A 156 -2.30 -9.84 25.05
CA PRO A 156 -3.64 -9.27 24.90
C PRO A 156 -4.29 -8.89 26.22
N GLU A 157 -4.18 -9.74 27.25
CA GLU A 157 -4.73 -9.46 28.57
C GLU A 157 -4.08 -8.26 29.26
N ALA A 158 -2.80 -7.98 28.98
CA ALA A 158 -2.10 -6.81 29.52
C ALA A 158 -2.45 -5.51 28.78
N GLN A 159 -2.90 -5.61 27.51
CA GLN A 159 -3.33 -4.44 26.73
C GLN A 159 -4.56 -3.76 27.34
N ASP A 160 -5.42 -4.52 28.03
CA ASP A 160 -6.58 -3.96 28.74
C ASP A 160 -6.17 -3.02 29.90
N TYR A 161 -4.94 -3.14 30.41
CA TYR A 161 -4.41 -2.32 31.52
C TYR A 161 -3.47 -1.22 31.04
N PHE A 162 -2.64 -1.49 30.04
CA PHE A 162 -1.57 -0.57 29.60
C PHE A 162 -1.81 0.06 28.22
N GLY A 163 -2.92 -0.26 27.56
CA GLY A 163 -3.26 0.22 26.22
C GLY A 163 -2.80 -0.72 25.09
N SER A 164 -3.05 -0.31 23.85
CA SER A 164 -2.91 -1.18 22.66
C SER A 164 -1.51 -1.21 22.04
N ASP A 165 -0.53 -0.49 22.59
CA ASP A 165 0.84 -0.47 22.07
C ASP A 165 1.63 -1.67 22.60
N ASP A 166 1.87 -2.67 21.75
CA ASP A 166 2.60 -3.89 22.07
C ASP A 166 4.01 -3.62 22.66
N ALA A 167 4.69 -2.58 22.17
CA ALA A 167 6.04 -2.24 22.63
C ALA A 167 6.00 -1.64 24.04
N GLU A 168 5.04 -0.76 24.28
CA GLU A 168 4.82 -0.14 25.59
C GLU A 168 4.38 -1.17 26.63
N VAL A 169 3.43 -2.05 26.28
CA VAL A 169 2.98 -3.16 27.14
C VAL A 169 4.15 -4.06 27.51
N THR A 170 4.98 -4.44 26.54
CA THR A 170 6.16 -5.29 26.79
C THR A 170 7.17 -4.60 27.70
N ARG A 171 7.37 -3.28 27.53
CA ARG A 171 8.25 -2.50 28.41
C ARG A 171 7.70 -2.47 29.84
N MET A 172 6.41 -2.15 30.01
CA MET A 172 5.76 -2.08 31.31
C MET A 172 5.84 -3.41 32.08
N LEU A 173 5.64 -4.55 31.40
CA LEU A 173 5.77 -5.87 32.02
C LEU A 173 7.19 -6.16 32.50
N ARG A 174 8.22 -5.70 31.76
CA ARG A 174 9.61 -5.80 32.20
C ARG A 174 9.92 -4.87 33.35
N ASP A 175 9.45 -3.63 33.30
CA ASP A 175 9.65 -2.67 34.40
C ASP A 175 9.02 -3.21 35.70
N LEU A 176 7.85 -3.85 35.61
CA LEU A 176 7.22 -4.51 36.77
C LEU A 176 7.98 -5.76 37.25
N GLU A 177 8.66 -6.49 36.37
CA GLU A 177 9.56 -7.58 36.76
C GLU A 177 10.82 -7.04 37.45
N ASP A 178 11.42 -5.98 36.90
CA ASP A 178 12.60 -5.32 37.45
C ASP A 178 12.34 -4.72 38.85
N GLU A 179 11.13 -4.20 39.07
CA GLU A 179 10.63 -3.73 40.37
C GLU A 179 10.10 -4.85 41.27
N GLU A 180 10.33 -6.12 40.90
CA GLU A 180 9.96 -7.30 41.67
C GLU A 180 8.44 -7.44 41.95
N VAL A 181 7.58 -6.78 41.18
CA VAL A 181 6.12 -6.94 41.25
C VAL A 181 5.68 -8.20 40.51
N LEU A 182 6.34 -8.48 39.38
CA LEU A 182 6.13 -9.67 38.57
C LEU A 182 7.40 -10.53 38.55
N GLU A 183 7.23 -11.79 38.16
CA GLU A 183 8.33 -12.66 37.75
C GLU A 183 8.01 -13.30 36.40
N SER A 184 8.99 -13.31 35.49
CA SER A 184 8.83 -14.02 34.23
C SER A 184 9.20 -15.50 34.36
N ARG A 185 8.40 -16.33 33.69
CA ARG A 185 8.67 -17.77 33.53
C ARG A 185 8.60 -18.11 32.04
N THR A 186 9.36 -19.12 31.65
CA THR A 186 9.36 -19.60 30.26
C THR A 186 7.96 -20.09 29.88
N PHE A 187 7.41 -19.57 28.78
CA PHE A 187 6.09 -19.93 28.28
C PHE A 187 6.10 -20.08 26.76
N GLY A 188 5.67 -21.24 26.28
CA GLY A 188 5.66 -21.54 24.84
C GLY A 188 7.04 -21.49 24.18
N ARG A 189 7.04 -21.49 22.85
CA ARG A 189 8.23 -21.36 22.01
C ARG A 189 8.01 -20.25 20.99
N ARG A 190 9.10 -19.55 20.65
CA ARG A 190 9.13 -18.66 19.50
C ARG A 190 10.03 -19.27 18.42
N ILE A 191 9.76 -18.88 17.19
CA ILE A 191 10.63 -19.23 16.06
C ILE A 191 11.90 -18.38 16.19
N GLU A 192 13.06 -18.99 16.11
CA GLU A 192 14.33 -18.27 16.16
C GLU A 192 15.36 -18.97 15.28
N CYS A 193 15.95 -18.21 14.37
CA CYS A 193 17.01 -18.70 13.50
C CYS A 193 18.30 -18.87 14.31
N ARG A 194 18.73 -20.11 14.54
CA ARG A 194 19.97 -20.41 15.27
C ARG A 194 21.25 -19.90 14.60
N GLN A 195 21.16 -19.41 13.37
CA GLN A 195 22.31 -18.90 12.62
C GLN A 195 22.55 -17.41 12.85
N CYS A 196 21.49 -16.62 13.06
CA CYS A 196 21.60 -15.16 13.21
C CYS A 196 20.77 -14.58 14.37
N GLY A 197 20.01 -15.40 15.11
CA GLY A 197 19.17 -14.98 16.24
C GLY A 197 17.86 -14.28 15.85
N ASP A 198 17.61 -14.09 14.55
CA ASP A 198 16.41 -13.42 14.07
C ASP A 198 15.18 -14.34 14.13
N SER A 199 14.00 -13.76 14.35
CA SER A 199 12.72 -14.47 14.44
C SER A 199 11.85 -14.27 13.18
N ASP A 200 12.24 -13.37 12.28
CA ASP A 200 11.54 -13.12 11.03
C ASP A 200 11.82 -14.23 10.00
N LEU A 201 10.76 -14.68 9.31
CA LEU A 201 10.85 -15.79 8.37
C LEU A 201 10.08 -15.53 7.07
N THR A 202 10.47 -16.22 6.01
CA THR A 202 9.70 -16.34 4.77
C THR A 202 9.15 -17.76 4.66
N ILE A 203 7.93 -17.87 4.13
CA ILE A 203 7.33 -19.15 3.75
C ILE A 203 7.39 -19.24 2.23
N GLU A 204 8.05 -20.28 1.73
CA GLU A 204 8.11 -20.60 0.31
C GLU A 204 7.29 -21.86 0.04
N LEU A 205 6.48 -21.81 -1.02
CA LEU A 205 5.81 -22.97 -1.56
C LEU A 205 6.63 -23.45 -2.75
N LEU A 206 7.18 -24.66 -2.68
CA LEU A 206 8.04 -25.22 -3.72
C LEU A 206 7.35 -26.38 -4.43
N CYS A 207 7.61 -26.50 -5.73
CA CYS A 207 7.12 -27.62 -6.52
C CYS A 207 7.73 -28.93 -5.99
N PRO A 208 6.94 -29.97 -5.70
CA PRO A 208 7.48 -31.24 -5.18
C PRO A 208 8.35 -31.98 -6.19
N LYS A 209 8.25 -31.66 -7.49
CA LYS A 209 9.03 -32.31 -8.56
C LYS A 209 10.37 -31.61 -8.86
N CYS A 210 10.40 -30.28 -8.92
CA CYS A 210 11.59 -29.52 -9.34
C CYS A 210 12.08 -28.48 -8.32
N GLU A 211 11.41 -28.37 -7.16
CA GLU A 211 11.70 -27.41 -6.08
C GLU A 211 11.64 -25.92 -6.49
N SER A 212 11.09 -25.61 -7.67
CA SER A 212 10.83 -24.22 -8.07
C SER A 212 9.71 -23.60 -7.22
N GLY A 213 9.92 -22.34 -6.80
CA GLY A 213 8.90 -21.53 -6.13
C GLY A 213 7.90 -20.84 -7.08
N GLU A 214 8.04 -21.01 -8.39
CA GLU A 214 7.15 -20.42 -9.39
C GLU A 214 5.88 -21.27 -9.56
N ILE A 215 5.01 -21.22 -8.55
CA ILE A 215 3.70 -21.88 -8.56
C ILE A 215 2.60 -20.82 -8.69
N HIS A 216 1.66 -21.05 -9.61
CA HIS A 216 0.50 -20.18 -9.79
C HIS A 216 -0.80 -20.99 -9.74
N LYS A 217 -1.91 -20.32 -9.44
CA LYS A 217 -3.24 -20.93 -9.47
C LYS A 217 -3.78 -20.91 -10.89
N VAL A 218 -4.16 -22.07 -11.39
CA VAL A 218 -4.96 -22.21 -12.60
C VAL A 218 -6.40 -22.47 -12.18
N PHE A 219 -7.31 -21.63 -12.63
CA PHE A 219 -8.72 -21.71 -12.32
C PHE A 219 -9.46 -22.36 -13.47
N THR A 220 -10.28 -23.36 -13.15
CA THR A 220 -11.28 -23.90 -14.06
C THR A 220 -12.57 -23.11 -13.86
N LEU A 221 -12.97 -22.36 -14.88
CA LEU A 221 -14.06 -21.39 -14.82
C LEU A 221 -15.20 -21.79 -15.76
N PHE A 222 -16.43 -21.48 -15.36
CA PHE A 222 -17.60 -21.57 -16.22
C PHE A 222 -17.92 -20.21 -16.85
N CYS A 223 -18.05 -20.13 -18.17
CA CYS A 223 -18.45 -18.90 -18.84
C CYS A 223 -19.98 -18.76 -18.87
N PRO A 224 -20.60 -17.77 -18.18
CA PRO A 224 -22.05 -17.60 -18.21
C PRO A 224 -22.58 -17.18 -19.58
N LYS A 225 -21.75 -16.56 -20.44
CA LYS A 225 -22.15 -16.10 -21.77
C LYS A 225 -22.27 -17.23 -22.81
N CYS A 226 -21.38 -18.22 -22.77
CA CYS A 226 -21.37 -19.30 -23.77
C CYS A 226 -21.57 -20.71 -23.19
N SER A 227 -21.74 -20.81 -21.86
CA SER A 227 -21.93 -22.07 -21.13
C SER A 227 -20.79 -23.09 -21.27
N ASN A 228 -19.60 -22.66 -21.72
CA ASN A 228 -18.41 -23.51 -21.79
C ASN A 228 -17.50 -23.31 -20.59
N GLN A 229 -16.73 -24.35 -20.29
CA GLN A 229 -15.64 -24.28 -19.31
C GLN A 229 -14.35 -23.81 -19.99
N PHE A 230 -13.51 -23.09 -19.26
CA PHE A 230 -12.18 -22.68 -19.71
C PHE A 230 -11.22 -22.51 -18.53
N HIS A 231 -9.92 -22.58 -18.80
CA HIS A 231 -8.88 -22.37 -17.80
C HIS A 231 -8.35 -20.94 -17.90
N ALA A 232 -8.09 -20.32 -16.75
CA ALA A 232 -7.46 -19.00 -16.69
C ALA A 232 -6.54 -18.90 -15.47
N VAL A 233 -5.50 -18.08 -15.61
CA VAL A 233 -4.70 -17.61 -14.47
C VAL A 233 -5.24 -16.23 -14.12
N MET A 234 -5.76 -16.07 -12.90
CA MET A 234 -6.26 -14.80 -12.40
C MET A 234 -5.26 -14.24 -11.40
N ALA A 235 -4.72 -13.05 -11.70
CA ALA A 235 -4.05 -12.24 -10.70
C ALA A 235 -5.11 -11.54 -9.83
N ASP A 236 -4.76 -11.21 -8.59
CA ASP A 236 -5.71 -10.75 -7.58
C ASP A 236 -6.45 -9.45 -7.99
N ASP A 237 -5.85 -8.60 -8.84
CA ASP A 237 -6.41 -7.31 -9.26
C ASP A 237 -7.11 -7.33 -10.63
N ILE A 238 -7.42 -8.50 -11.20
CA ILE A 238 -8.10 -8.60 -12.50
C ILE A 238 -9.61 -8.37 -12.34
N ALA A 239 -10.14 -7.33 -12.99
CA ALA A 239 -11.58 -7.04 -13.00
C ALA A 239 -12.38 -7.91 -13.99
N GLU A 240 -11.78 -8.25 -15.13
CA GLU A 240 -12.43 -9.01 -16.21
C GLU A 240 -11.47 -10.04 -16.83
N VAL A 241 -12.01 -11.20 -17.18
CA VAL A 241 -11.29 -12.27 -17.87
C VAL A 241 -11.99 -12.56 -19.20
N THR A 242 -11.20 -12.67 -20.26
CA THR A 242 -11.70 -13.06 -21.58
C THR A 242 -11.90 -14.57 -21.64
N CYS A 243 -13.13 -15.01 -21.91
CA CYS A 243 -13.41 -16.43 -22.13
C CYS A 243 -12.64 -16.93 -23.37
N LEU A 244 -11.85 -17.99 -23.22
CA LEU A 244 -11.07 -18.53 -24.34
C LEU A 244 -11.92 -19.20 -25.41
N SER A 245 -13.14 -19.61 -25.09
CA SER A 245 -14.06 -20.31 -25.99
C SER A 245 -14.87 -19.37 -26.88
N CYS A 246 -15.49 -18.33 -26.31
CA CYS A 246 -16.31 -17.36 -27.07
C CYS A 246 -15.64 -16.00 -27.28
N LYS A 247 -14.46 -15.77 -26.71
CA LYS A 247 -13.69 -14.50 -26.77
C LYS A 247 -14.40 -13.28 -26.16
N GLU A 248 -15.48 -13.50 -25.43
CA GLU A 248 -16.19 -12.45 -24.72
C GLU A 248 -15.54 -12.15 -23.36
N PRO A 249 -15.43 -10.87 -22.96
CA PRO A 249 -15.02 -10.50 -21.61
C PRO A 249 -16.12 -10.85 -20.60
N VAL A 250 -15.73 -11.33 -19.42
CA VAL A 250 -16.62 -11.62 -18.29
C VAL A 250 -16.00 -11.05 -17.03
N LYS A 251 -16.80 -10.36 -16.20
CA LYS A 251 -16.34 -9.86 -14.91
C LYS A 251 -15.96 -11.00 -13.99
N VAL A 252 -14.87 -10.85 -13.25
CA VAL A 252 -14.38 -11.91 -12.34
C VAL A 252 -15.40 -12.25 -11.27
N GLY A 253 -16.12 -11.26 -10.72
CA GLY A 253 -17.20 -11.50 -9.75
C GLY A 253 -18.39 -12.30 -10.28
N ASP A 254 -18.54 -12.40 -11.60
CA ASP A 254 -19.63 -13.14 -12.26
C ASP A 254 -19.19 -14.53 -12.75
N LEU A 255 -17.91 -14.91 -12.57
CA LEU A 255 -17.36 -16.19 -13.02
C LEU A 255 -17.48 -17.26 -11.92
N PRO A 256 -18.30 -18.31 -12.11
CA PRO A 256 -18.29 -19.45 -11.23
C PRO A 256 -16.96 -20.19 -11.34
N VAL A 257 -16.26 -20.30 -10.22
CA VAL A 257 -15.04 -21.11 -10.08
C VAL A 257 -15.46 -22.56 -9.83
N LEU A 258 -15.07 -23.46 -10.74
CA LEU A 258 -15.37 -24.88 -10.65
C LEU A 258 -14.25 -25.65 -9.94
N ASP A 259 -13.00 -25.28 -10.20
CA ASP A 259 -11.82 -25.90 -9.60
C ASP A 259 -10.64 -24.92 -9.60
N VAL A 260 -9.66 -25.18 -8.72
CA VAL A 260 -8.41 -24.42 -8.62
C VAL A 260 -7.25 -25.38 -8.40
N GLU A 261 -6.33 -25.42 -9.37
CA GLU A 261 -5.15 -26.28 -9.31
C GLU A 261 -3.86 -25.44 -9.28
N PRO A 262 -2.94 -25.68 -8.33
CA PRO A 262 -1.61 -25.07 -8.35
C PRO A 262 -0.75 -25.74 -9.42
N LEU A 263 -0.18 -24.95 -10.33
CA LEU A 263 0.68 -25.40 -11.42
C LEU A 263 2.07 -24.77 -11.31
N CYS A 264 3.11 -25.60 -11.44
CA CYS A 264 4.49 -25.12 -11.52
C CYS A 264 4.82 -24.59 -12.92
N ASN A 265 5.24 -23.34 -13.03
CA ASN A 265 5.65 -22.72 -14.30
C ASN A 265 6.89 -23.38 -14.92
N GLN A 266 7.81 -23.89 -14.11
CA GLN A 266 9.06 -24.42 -14.63
C GLN A 266 8.95 -25.84 -15.19
N CYS A 267 8.12 -26.71 -14.61
CA CYS A 267 8.04 -28.11 -15.02
C CYS A 267 6.64 -28.60 -15.38
N GLY A 268 5.62 -27.74 -15.30
CA GLY A 268 4.23 -28.05 -15.64
C GLY A 268 3.56 -29.05 -14.69
N THR A 269 4.13 -29.30 -13.51
CA THR A 269 3.51 -30.22 -12.54
C THR A 269 2.36 -29.52 -11.84
N ALA A 270 1.16 -30.07 -11.99
CA ALA A 270 0.00 -29.73 -11.17
C ALA A 270 0.09 -30.49 -9.84
N SER A 271 -0.04 -29.79 -8.72
CA SER A 271 0.00 -30.42 -7.39
C SER A 271 -0.72 -29.58 -6.34
N ASN A 272 -1.64 -30.21 -5.63
CA ASN A 272 -2.36 -29.61 -4.50
C ASN A 272 -1.56 -29.66 -3.18
N ASP A 273 -0.34 -30.23 -3.20
CA ASP A 273 0.51 -30.41 -2.02
C ASP A 273 1.92 -29.85 -2.28
N PRO A 274 2.06 -28.51 -2.39
CA PRO A 274 3.37 -27.90 -2.54
C PRO A 274 4.22 -28.11 -1.28
N LYS A 275 5.53 -28.29 -1.47
CA LYS A 275 6.47 -28.42 -0.36
C LYS A 275 6.62 -27.08 0.33
N ILE A 276 6.16 -26.99 1.58
CA ILE A 276 6.29 -25.79 2.41
C ILE A 276 7.70 -25.74 2.99
N VAL A 277 8.40 -24.63 2.76
CA VAL A 277 9.77 -24.41 3.23
C VAL A 277 9.83 -23.10 4.00
N PHE A 278 10.36 -23.18 5.22
CA PHE A 278 10.66 -22.00 6.04
C PHE A 278 12.11 -21.57 5.84
N ARG A 279 12.33 -20.26 5.68
CA ARG A 279 13.68 -19.67 5.69
C ARG A 279 13.71 -18.46 6.60
N CYS A 280 14.87 -18.18 7.18
CA CYS A 280 15.10 -16.93 7.89
C CYS A 280 15.05 -15.75 6.90
N ALA A 281 14.28 -14.71 7.20
CA ALA A 281 14.15 -13.54 6.34
C ALA A 281 15.48 -12.78 6.17
N THR A 282 16.31 -12.79 7.21
CA THR A 282 17.59 -12.07 7.26
C THR A 282 18.72 -12.84 6.59
N CYS A 283 18.98 -14.09 6.99
CA CYS A 283 20.12 -14.86 6.46
C CYS A 283 19.75 -15.89 5.38
N SER A 284 18.46 -16.03 5.03
CA SER A 284 17.95 -16.97 4.01
C SER A 284 18.26 -18.46 4.26
N LYS A 285 18.74 -18.81 5.46
CA LYS A 285 18.98 -20.20 5.86
C LYS A 285 17.66 -20.92 6.05
N HIS A 286 17.61 -22.15 5.57
CA HIS A 286 16.47 -23.03 5.76
C HIS A 286 16.29 -23.36 7.25
N LEU A 287 15.09 -23.11 7.77
CA LEU A 287 14.71 -23.40 9.14
C LEU A 287 14.15 -24.82 9.23
N ARG A 288 14.75 -25.63 10.10
CA ARG A 288 14.28 -26.98 10.42
C ARG A 288 13.33 -26.92 11.62
N GLY A 289 12.64 -28.02 11.92
CA GLY A 289 11.72 -28.08 13.07
C GLY A 289 12.36 -27.65 14.40
N ALA A 290 13.65 -27.93 14.62
CA ALA A 290 14.37 -27.48 15.81
C ALA A 290 14.56 -25.95 15.89
N ASP A 291 14.63 -25.26 14.75
CA ASP A 291 14.74 -23.80 14.66
C ASP A 291 13.36 -23.15 14.94
N LEU A 292 12.28 -23.81 14.51
CA LEU A 292 10.91 -23.37 14.80
C LEU A 292 10.54 -23.47 16.29
N LEU A 293 11.35 -24.17 17.08
CA LEU A 293 11.17 -24.36 18.53
C LEU A 293 12.34 -23.78 19.35
N ALA A 294 13.24 -23.01 18.72
CA ALA A 294 14.50 -22.63 19.34
C ALA A 294 14.35 -21.52 20.39
N GLY A 295 13.51 -20.53 20.13
CA GLY A 295 13.33 -19.42 21.04
C GLY A 295 12.33 -19.73 22.15
N THR A 296 12.37 -18.93 23.22
CA THR A 296 11.52 -19.08 24.39
C THR A 296 10.65 -17.84 24.55
N GLY A 297 9.34 -18.03 24.69
CA GLY A 297 8.43 -16.96 25.10
C GLY A 297 8.46 -16.79 26.62
N LEU A 298 7.96 -15.65 27.08
CA LEU A 298 7.85 -15.35 28.51
C LEU A 298 6.38 -15.17 28.87
N ALA A 299 6.00 -15.61 30.07
CA ALA A 299 4.76 -15.23 30.73
C ALA A 299 5.13 -14.62 32.08
N TYR A 300 4.41 -13.58 32.47
CA TYR A 300 4.64 -12.87 33.73
C TYR A 300 3.58 -13.28 34.75
N TYR A 301 4.02 -13.50 35.99
CA TYR A 301 3.18 -13.89 37.11
C TYR A 301 3.39 -12.90 38.25
N PRO A 302 2.40 -12.65 39.13
CA PRO A 302 2.63 -11.94 40.37
C PRO A 302 3.75 -12.62 41.17
N LYS A 303 4.71 -11.84 41.67
CA LYS A 303 5.75 -12.37 42.55
C LYS A 303 5.12 -12.78 43.88
N GLU A 304 5.43 -13.99 44.35
CA GLU A 304 4.96 -14.54 45.63
C GLU A 304 5.67 -13.90 46.84
#